data_AF-A0A1V0M422-F1
#
_entry.id   AF-A0A1V0M422-F1
#
_cell.length_a   1.000
_cell.length_b   1.000
_cell.length_c   1.000
_cell.angle_alpha   90.00
_cell.angle_beta   90.00
_cell.angle_gamma   90.00
#
_symmetry.space_group_name_H-M   'P 1'
#
loop_
_entity.id
_entity.type
_entity.pdbx_description
1 polymer ?
#
loop_
_entity_poly.entity_id
_entity_poly.type
_entity_poly.pdbx_seq_one_letter_code
_entity_poly.pdbx_strand_id
1 'polypeptide(L)'
;MLSSLMNTLDRVLNKPRTSDEEAEQYTPEQLLSWAQGCMLEGLPDDFNEAYIECQQQQLPDGKREVKITYQFKLNADSAYETYTPADNLYPAQCIEMVLTGKDWKKARLTFNPKEATFSWE
;
A
#
# COMPACT_ATOMS: atom_id res chain seq x y z
N MET A 1 14.14 -17.86 -24.43
CA MET A 1 13.92 -17.78 -22.97
C MET A 1 13.52 -16.36 -22.63
N LEU A 2 12.78 -16.18 -21.53
CA LEU A 2 12.16 -14.94 -21.01
C LEU A 2 10.67 -14.82 -21.30
N SER A 3 9.89 -15.60 -20.57
CA SER A 3 8.47 -15.34 -20.33
C SER A 3 8.15 -15.88 -18.94
N SER A 4 8.12 -15.04 -17.92
CA SER A 4 7.32 -15.29 -16.71
C SER A 4 7.37 -14.09 -15.79
N LEU A 5 6.25 -13.39 -15.68
CA LEU A 5 5.82 -12.53 -14.56
C LEU A 5 4.42 -11.93 -14.84
N MET A 6 3.92 -12.00 -16.08
CA MET A 6 2.58 -11.50 -16.45
C MET A 6 1.42 -12.49 -16.21
N ASN A 7 1.67 -13.75 -15.84
CA ASN A 7 0.60 -14.76 -15.71
C ASN A 7 0.01 -14.92 -14.30
N THR A 8 0.51 -14.18 -13.30
CA THR A 8 0.04 -14.30 -11.90
C THR A 8 -0.99 -13.24 -11.49
N LEU A 9 -1.07 -12.10 -12.19
CA LEU A 9 -2.05 -11.06 -11.90
C LEU A 9 -3.44 -11.35 -12.51
N ASP A 10 -3.49 -11.93 -13.71
CA ASP A 10 -4.75 -12.26 -14.39
C ASP A 10 -5.60 -13.29 -13.65
N ARG A 11 -4.96 -14.21 -12.88
CA ARG A 11 -5.67 -15.32 -12.24
C ARG A 11 -6.48 -14.89 -11.00
N VAL A 12 -6.17 -13.74 -10.39
CA VAL A 12 -6.81 -13.30 -9.14
C VAL A 12 -8.12 -12.54 -9.41
N LEU A 13 -8.26 -11.93 -10.59
CA LEU A 13 -9.45 -11.14 -10.95
C LEU A 13 -10.70 -11.96 -11.30
N ASN A 14 -10.58 -13.30 -11.44
CA ASN A 14 -11.62 -14.15 -12.03
C ASN A 14 -12.18 -15.26 -11.13
N LYS A 15 -12.12 -15.13 -9.80
CA LYS A 15 -12.84 -16.05 -8.91
C LYS A 15 -14.26 -15.56 -8.64
N PRO A 16 -15.32 -16.28 -9.07
CA PRO A 16 -16.69 -15.92 -8.73
C PRO A 16 -16.92 -16.10 -7.23
N ARG A 17 -17.45 -15.05 -6.59
CA ARG A 17 -17.89 -15.06 -5.20
C ARG A 17 -19.03 -16.06 -5.04
N THR A 18 -18.81 -17.13 -4.28
CA THR A 18 -19.87 -18.01 -3.77
C THR A 18 -19.81 -18.02 -2.24
N SER A 19 -20.91 -17.55 -1.66
CA SER A 19 -21.49 -17.81 -0.33
C SER A 19 -20.58 -18.19 0.84
N ASP A 20 -20.58 -17.31 1.85
CA ASP A 20 -20.52 -17.54 3.31
C ASP A 20 -19.91 -18.88 3.78
N GLU A 21 -18.65 -18.86 4.23
CA GLU A 21 -18.12 -19.54 5.44
C GLU A 21 -16.58 -19.37 5.49
N GLU A 22 -16.07 -18.97 6.67
CA GLU A 22 -14.70 -18.54 6.98
C GLU A 22 -14.31 -17.16 6.41
N ALA A 23 -14.02 -16.20 7.30
CA ALA A 23 -13.44 -14.92 6.89
C ALA A 23 -12.09 -15.21 6.24
N GLU A 24 -12.04 -15.26 4.90
CA GLU A 24 -10.80 -15.36 4.14
C GLU A 24 -9.87 -14.23 4.62
N GLN A 25 -8.89 -14.59 5.44
CA GLN A 25 -7.86 -13.65 5.85
C GLN A 25 -7.06 -13.29 4.60
N TYR A 26 -7.13 -12.03 4.20
CA TYR A 26 -6.34 -11.53 3.08
C TYR A 26 -4.86 -11.70 3.37
N THR A 27 -4.12 -12.20 2.39
CA THR A 27 -2.66 -12.31 2.51
C THR A 27 -2.03 -10.90 2.56
N PRO A 28 -0.87 -10.73 3.21
CA PRO A 28 -0.16 -9.46 3.21
C PRO A 28 0.08 -8.91 1.79
N GLU A 29 0.41 -9.78 0.84
CA GLU A 29 0.67 -9.41 -0.55
C GLU A 29 -0.59 -8.87 -1.23
N GLN A 30 -1.77 -9.44 -0.96
CA GLN A 30 -3.04 -8.94 -1.49
C GLN A 30 -3.36 -7.55 -0.92
N LEU A 31 -3.21 -7.36 0.38
CA LEU A 31 -3.45 -6.07 1.04
C LEU A 31 -2.52 -4.98 0.50
N LEU A 32 -1.23 -5.28 0.35
CA LEU A 32 -0.25 -4.33 -0.22
C LEU A 32 -0.56 -4.01 -1.68
N SER A 33 -1.00 -5.00 -2.47
CA SER A 33 -1.42 -4.79 -3.85
C SER A 33 -2.64 -3.88 -3.96
N TRP A 34 -3.61 -4.00 -3.04
CA TRP A 34 -4.77 -3.11 -3.00
C TRP A 34 -4.42 -1.70 -2.56
N ALA A 35 -3.54 -1.55 -1.56
CA ALA A 35 -3.01 -0.25 -1.15
C ALA A 35 -2.33 0.46 -2.34
N GLN A 36 -1.46 -0.26 -3.06
CA GLN A 36 -0.80 0.26 -4.26
C GLN A 36 -1.81 0.64 -5.34
N GLY A 37 -2.79 -0.22 -5.62
CA GLY A 37 -3.82 0.04 -6.64
C GLY A 37 -4.59 1.33 -6.38
N CYS A 38 -5.00 1.57 -5.14
CA CYS A 38 -5.67 2.79 -4.74
C CYS A 38 -4.76 4.03 -4.84
N MET A 39 -3.48 3.88 -4.52
CA MET A 39 -2.51 4.97 -4.62
C MET A 39 -2.21 5.39 -6.08
N LEU A 40 -2.32 4.48 -7.04
CA LEU A 40 -2.06 4.76 -8.47
C LEU A 40 -3.06 5.77 -9.06
N GLU A 41 -4.31 5.79 -8.59
CA GLU A 41 -5.35 6.68 -9.14
C GLU A 41 -5.06 8.18 -8.95
N GLY A 42 -4.15 8.54 -8.04
CA GLY A 42 -3.75 9.92 -7.77
C GLY A 42 -2.38 10.32 -8.33
N LEU A 43 -1.70 9.43 -9.06
CA LEU A 43 -0.33 9.64 -9.52
C LEU A 43 -0.28 10.04 -11.01
N PRO A 44 0.73 10.85 -11.43
CA PRO A 44 1.05 11.02 -12.84
C PRO A 44 1.45 9.68 -13.48
N ASP A 45 1.12 9.46 -14.76
CA ASP A 45 1.44 8.21 -15.46
C ASP A 45 2.95 7.88 -15.50
N ASP A 46 3.81 8.89 -15.43
CA ASP A 46 5.27 8.81 -15.61
C ASP A 46 6.06 8.99 -14.30
N PHE A 47 5.42 8.83 -13.14
CA PHE A 47 6.12 8.92 -11.86
C PHE A 47 7.28 7.91 -11.75
N ASN A 48 8.39 8.33 -11.14
CA ASN A 48 9.54 7.46 -10.91
C ASN A 48 9.35 6.58 -9.68
N GLU A 49 8.81 7.13 -8.61
CA GLU A 49 8.60 6.42 -7.35
C GLU A 49 7.53 7.13 -6.52
N ALA A 50 6.70 6.34 -5.85
CA ALA A 50 5.70 6.82 -4.90
C ALA A 50 5.77 6.00 -3.62
N TYR A 51 5.29 6.57 -2.51
CA TYR A 51 5.17 5.86 -1.27
C TYR A 51 4.02 6.36 -0.40
N ILE A 52 3.53 5.46 0.44
CA ILE A 52 2.75 5.77 1.63
C ILE A 52 3.60 5.47 2.84
N GLU A 53 3.59 6.38 3.81
CA GLU A 53 4.19 6.20 5.12
C GLU A 53 3.11 6.40 6.19
N CYS A 54 2.93 5.37 7.01
CA CYS A 54 2.09 5.40 8.19
C CYS A 54 3.00 5.54 9.40
N GLN A 55 2.79 6.58 10.21
CA GLN A 55 3.52 6.79 11.45
C GLN A 55 2.56 6.86 12.62
N GLN A 56 2.77 6.01 13.60
CA GLN A 56 1.97 6.00 14.80
C GLN A 56 2.48 7.00 15.81
N GLN A 57 1.51 7.66 16.43
CA GLN A 57 1.76 8.64 17.47
C GLN A 57 0.84 8.33 18.64
N GLN A 58 1.40 8.43 19.85
CA GLN A 58 0.62 8.37 21.06
C GLN A 58 0.23 9.78 21.45
N LEU A 59 -1.06 10.03 21.53
CA LEU A 59 -1.61 11.29 21.99
C LEU A 59 -1.49 11.39 23.52
N PRO A 60 -1.48 12.61 24.09
CA PRO A 60 -1.38 12.81 25.53
C PRO A 60 -2.50 12.13 26.35
N ASP A 61 -3.64 11.83 25.73
CA ASP A 61 -4.78 11.13 26.35
C ASP A 61 -4.67 9.60 26.27
N GLY A 62 -3.54 9.08 25.77
CA GLY A 62 -3.27 7.65 25.61
C GLY A 62 -3.86 7.04 24.32
N LYS A 63 -4.57 7.82 23.49
CA LYS A 63 -5.05 7.33 22.19
C LYS A 63 -3.90 7.18 21.20
N ARG A 64 -4.06 6.23 20.28
CA ARG A 64 -3.15 6.02 19.14
C ARG A 64 -3.72 6.75 17.93
N GLU A 65 -2.90 7.58 17.32
CA GLU A 65 -3.19 8.24 16.03
C GLU A 65 -2.21 7.70 14.99
N VAL A 66 -2.68 7.55 13.74
CA VAL A 66 -1.83 7.19 12.60
C VAL A 66 -1.75 8.40 11.69
N LYS A 67 -0.57 9.02 11.63
CA LYS A 67 -0.26 10.04 10.62
C LYS A 67 0.05 9.34 9.31
N ILE A 68 -0.67 9.71 8.25
CA ILE A 68 -0.50 9.14 6.92
C ILE A 68 0.14 10.19 6.00
N THR A 69 1.19 9.80 5.29
CA THR A 69 1.88 10.66 4.32
C THR A 69 1.95 9.95 2.98
N TYR A 70 1.51 10.63 1.92
CA TYR A 70 1.58 10.17 0.53
C TYR A 70 2.52 11.08 -0.23
N GLN A 71 3.56 10.53 -0.85
CA GLN A 71 4.47 11.32 -1.68
C GLN A 71 4.92 10.56 -2.92
N PHE A 72 5.32 11.31 -3.93
CA PHE A 72 5.90 10.79 -5.16
C PHE A 72 7.00 11.70 -5.68
N LYS A 73 7.83 11.18 -6.59
CA LYS A 73 8.80 11.97 -7.35
C LYS A 73 8.73 11.58 -8.82
N LEU A 74 8.87 12.56 -9.71
CA LEU A 74 8.79 12.34 -11.16
C LEU A 74 10.04 11.66 -11.71
N ASN A 75 11.22 11.99 -11.18
CA ASN A 75 12.51 11.47 -11.59
C ASN A 75 13.37 11.10 -10.37
N ALA A 76 14.47 10.38 -10.60
CA ALA A 76 15.38 9.99 -9.52
C ALA A 76 15.98 11.21 -8.76
N ASP A 77 16.19 12.31 -9.47
CA ASP A 77 16.82 13.55 -8.95
C ASP A 77 15.81 14.59 -8.46
N SER A 78 14.50 14.39 -8.66
CA SER A 78 13.48 15.34 -8.18
C SER A 78 13.19 15.15 -6.69
N ALA A 79 12.84 16.25 -6.02
CA ALA A 79 12.31 16.19 -4.67
C ALA A 79 10.97 15.42 -4.63
N TYR A 80 10.62 14.90 -3.46
CA TYR A 80 9.29 14.34 -3.26
C TYR A 80 8.25 15.44 -3.13
N GLU A 81 7.10 15.18 -3.73
CA GLU A 81 5.91 16.02 -3.69
C GLU A 81 4.79 15.26 -3.01
N THR A 82 4.00 15.97 -2.20
CA THR A 82 2.82 15.39 -1.55
C THR A 82 1.67 15.36 -2.53
N TYR A 83 0.93 14.26 -2.53
CA TYR A 83 -0.30 14.11 -3.31
C TYR A 83 -1.42 13.52 -2.44
N THR A 84 -2.65 13.55 -2.95
CA THR A 84 -3.81 12.95 -2.29
C THR A 84 -4.36 11.85 -3.19
N PRO A 85 -4.33 10.58 -2.76
CA PRO A 85 -4.97 9.49 -3.52
C PRO A 85 -6.50 9.62 -3.48
N ALA A 86 -7.19 8.86 -4.34
CA ALA A 86 -8.65 8.86 -4.41
C ALA A 86 -9.30 8.46 -3.06
N ASP A 87 -8.70 7.49 -2.36
CA ASP A 87 -9.01 7.16 -0.98
C ASP A 87 -7.75 7.29 -0.12
N ASN A 88 -7.78 8.23 0.82
CA ASN A 88 -6.64 8.55 1.69
C ASN A 88 -6.55 7.69 2.95
N LEU A 89 -7.54 6.83 3.22
CA LEU A 89 -7.58 5.96 4.39
C LEU A 89 -7.41 4.48 4.04
N TYR A 90 -7.98 4.02 2.93
CA TYR A 90 -7.98 2.61 2.56
C TYR A 90 -6.56 2.02 2.39
N PRO A 91 -5.58 2.71 1.76
CA PRO A 91 -4.21 2.21 1.69
C PRO A 91 -3.56 2.04 3.08
N ALA A 92 -3.84 2.98 4.00
CA ALA A 92 -3.34 2.88 5.38
C ALA A 92 -4.00 1.71 6.12
N GLN A 93 -5.31 1.50 5.97
CA GLN A 93 -6.02 0.37 6.56
C GLN A 93 -5.44 -0.98 6.10
N CYS A 94 -5.10 -1.11 4.80
CA CYS A 94 -4.44 -2.29 4.29
C CYS A 94 -3.09 -2.54 4.98
N ILE A 95 -2.28 -1.50 5.19
CA ILE A 95 -1.01 -1.58 5.92
C ILE A 95 -1.24 -1.96 7.39
N GLU A 96 -2.23 -1.36 8.05
CA GLU A 96 -2.57 -1.72 9.44
C GLU A 96 -2.99 -3.19 9.55
N MET A 97 -3.75 -3.71 8.58
CA MET A 97 -4.13 -5.12 8.52
C MET A 97 -2.91 -6.04 8.33
N VAL A 98 -1.97 -5.69 7.45
CA VAL A 98 -0.69 -6.41 7.27
C VAL A 98 0.09 -6.51 8.58
N LEU A 99 0.04 -5.45 9.40
CA LEU A 99 0.76 -5.34 10.66
C LEU A 99 -0.08 -5.71 11.89
N THR A 100 -1.21 -6.40 11.69
CA THR A 100 -2.05 -6.86 12.80
C THR A 100 -1.24 -7.73 13.77
N GLY A 101 -1.29 -7.40 15.06
CA GLY A 101 -0.55 -8.11 16.10
C GLY A 101 0.97 -7.83 16.13
N LYS A 102 1.45 -6.89 15.31
CA LYS A 102 2.84 -6.40 15.36
C LYS A 102 2.92 -5.13 16.21
N ASP A 103 4.01 -5.01 16.96
CA ASP A 103 4.39 -3.74 17.59
C ASP A 103 5.26 -2.96 16.60
N TRP A 104 4.66 -1.99 15.92
CA TRP A 104 5.31 -1.16 14.92
C TRP A 104 4.99 0.30 15.23
N LYS A 105 5.89 1.20 14.86
CA LYS A 105 5.76 2.66 14.99
C LYS A 105 5.71 3.34 13.63
N LYS A 106 6.37 2.77 12.62
CA LYS A 106 6.38 3.33 11.27
C LYS A 106 6.35 2.20 10.25
N ALA A 107 5.53 2.38 9.22
CA ALA A 107 5.40 1.46 8.10
C ALA A 107 5.45 2.24 6.80
N ARG A 108 6.11 1.68 5.79
CA ARG A 108 6.27 2.32 4.49
C ARG A 108 6.13 1.31 3.37
N LEU A 109 5.21 1.59 2.46
CA LEU A 109 5.10 0.93 1.16
C LEU A 109 5.62 1.91 0.11
N THR A 110 6.74 1.55 -0.53
CA THR A 110 7.35 2.31 -1.64
C THR A 110 7.22 1.50 -2.92
N PHE A 111 6.78 2.11 -4.00
CA PHE A 111 6.63 1.43 -5.28
C PHE A 111 6.94 2.33 -6.48
N ASN A 112 7.18 1.68 -7.60
CA ASN A 112 7.23 2.26 -8.93
C ASN A 112 6.44 1.34 -9.88
N PRO A 113 6.34 1.64 -11.19
CA PRO A 113 5.61 0.78 -12.13
C PRO A 113 6.14 -0.66 -12.27
N LYS A 114 7.33 -0.99 -11.76
CA LYS A 114 7.99 -2.29 -11.90
C LYS A 114 7.98 -3.11 -10.62
N GLU A 115 8.14 -2.46 -9.47
CA GLU A 115 8.32 -3.14 -8.19
C GLU A 115 7.70 -2.38 -7.02
N ALA A 116 7.43 -3.11 -5.95
CA ALA A 116 6.94 -2.58 -4.68
C ALA A 116 7.74 -3.20 -3.54
N THR A 117 8.04 -2.39 -2.52
CA THR A 117 8.77 -2.78 -1.32
C THR A 117 8.02 -2.30 -0.09
N PHE A 118 7.89 -3.20 0.89
CA PHE A 118 7.23 -2.89 2.16
C PHE A 118 8.22 -3.08 3.31
N SER A 119 8.26 -2.11 4.21
CA SER A 119 9.12 -2.12 5.40
C SER A 119 8.42 -1.49 6.59
N TRP A 120 8.79 -1.92 7.79
CA TRP A 120 8.27 -1.37 9.04
C TRP A 120 9.30 -1.50 10.16
N GLU A 121 9.16 -0.62 11.16
CA GLU A 121 9.94 -0.58 12.42
C GLU A 121 9.02 -0.44 13.63
#